data_AF-A0A5K1EG26-F1
#
_entry.id   AF-A0A5K1EG26-F1
#
_cell.length_a   1.000
_cell.length_b   1.000
_cell.length_c   1.000
_cell.angle_alpha   90.00
_cell.angle_beta   90.00
_cell.angle_gamma   90.00
#
_symmetry.space_group_name_H-M   'P 1'
#
loop_
_entity.id
_entity.type
_entity.pdbx_description
1 polymer ?
#
loop_
_entity_poly.entity_id
_entity_poly.type
_entity_poly.pdbx_seq_one_letter_code
_entity_poly.pdbx_strand_id
1 'polypeptide(L)'
;VDSIEIKERTMLKVPGYKEHVEFGVLTEFAYPLEGGLGEIIVATTRVETMLGDTAIAVHPQDKRYTHFHGKFAVHPFNGRKLPIICDEILVDPSFGTGAVK
;
A
#
# COMPACT_ATOMS: atom_id res chain seq x y z
N VAL A 1 -18.83 19.72 3.33
CA VAL A 1 -18.80 18.42 2.63
C VAL A 1 -19.08 17.38 3.68
N ASP A 2 -20.21 16.69 3.59
CA ASP A 2 -20.54 15.63 4.54
C ASP A 2 -19.67 14.41 4.23
N SER A 3 -18.90 13.94 5.21
CA SER A 3 -18.08 12.73 5.11
C SER A 3 -18.82 11.56 5.74
N ILE A 4 -18.96 10.46 4.99
CA ILE A 4 -19.54 9.21 5.49
C ILE A 4 -18.38 8.23 5.72
N GLU A 5 -18.24 7.72 6.95
CA GLU A 5 -17.29 6.65 7.25
C GLU A 5 -17.82 5.32 6.72
N ILE A 6 -16.94 4.58 6.03
CA ILE A 6 -17.25 3.28 5.45
C ILE A 6 -16.26 2.29 6.05
N LYS A 7 -16.76 1.32 6.82
CA LYS A 7 -15.93 0.34 7.53
C LYS A 7 -15.58 -0.88 6.69
N GLU A 8 -16.36 -1.15 5.65
CA GLU A 8 -16.25 -2.36 4.83
C GLU A 8 -16.55 -2.07 3.37
N ARG A 9 -16.15 -2.98 2.49
CA ARG A 9 -16.39 -2.88 1.06
C ARG A 9 -17.89 -2.73 0.77
N THR A 10 -18.29 -1.60 0.19
CA THR A 10 -19.71 -1.21 0.05
C THR A 10 -19.98 -0.60 -1.32
N MET A 11 -21.10 -0.98 -1.93
CA MET A 11 -21.62 -0.35 -3.15
C MET A 11 -22.52 0.82 -2.79
N LEU A 12 -22.11 2.05 -3.11
CA LEU A 12 -22.87 3.27 -2.81
C LEU A 12 -23.40 3.92 -4.09
N LYS A 13 -24.62 4.44 -4.01
CA LYS A 13 -25.21 5.24 -5.07
C LYS A 13 -24.66 6.67 -4.98
N VAL A 14 -23.84 7.05 -5.96
CA VAL A 14 -23.28 8.40 -6.05
C VAL A 14 -24.16 9.27 -6.96
N PRO A 15 -24.59 10.48 -6.53
CA PRO A 15 -25.34 11.39 -7.39
C PRO A 15 -24.63 11.63 -8.73
N GLY A 16 -25.34 11.43 -9.84
CA GLY A 16 -24.80 11.61 -11.20
C GLY A 16 -24.22 10.34 -11.84
N TYR A 17 -24.01 9.26 -11.08
CA TYR A 17 -23.59 7.96 -11.61
C TYR A 17 -24.81 7.07 -11.86
N LYS A 18 -24.81 6.37 -13.01
CA LYS A 18 -25.88 5.41 -13.35
C LYS A 18 -25.77 4.13 -12.51
N GLU A 19 -24.53 3.67 -12.35
CA GLU A 19 -24.20 2.47 -11.58
C GLU A 19 -23.81 2.81 -10.14
N HIS A 20 -23.91 1.83 -9.26
CA HIS A 20 -23.35 1.96 -7.91
C HIS A 20 -21.83 1.95 -8.00
N VAL A 21 -21.18 2.80 -7.22
CA VAL A 21 -19.73 2.90 -7.15
C VAL A 21 -19.25 2.15 -5.91
N GLU A 22 -18.16 1.42 -6.06
CA GLU A 22 -17.57 0.64 -4.98
C GLU A 22 -16.65 1.49 -4.11
N PHE A 23 -16.81 1.39 -2.79
CA PHE A 23 -16.00 2.07 -1.78
C PHE A 23 -15.49 1.07 -0.73
N GLY A 24 -14.45 1.47 0.02
CA GLY A 24 -13.86 0.62 1.06
C GLY A 24 -13.04 -0.55 0.50
N VAL A 25 -12.48 -0.41 -0.70
CA VAL A 25 -11.64 -1.43 -1.33
C VAL A 25 -10.19 -1.22 -0.92
N LEU A 26 -9.57 -2.28 -0.39
CA LEU A 26 -8.14 -2.33 -0.15
C LEU A 26 -7.50 -3.18 -1.26
N THR A 27 -6.64 -2.55 -2.05
CA THR A 27 -5.93 -3.20 -3.15
C THR A 27 -4.54 -3.61 -2.69
N GLU A 28 -4.17 -4.86 -2.93
CA GLU A 28 -2.83 -5.37 -2.69
C GLU A 28 -2.00 -5.29 -3.98
N PHE A 29 -0.82 -4.71 -3.88
CA PHE A 29 0.09 -4.53 -5.01
C PHE A 29 1.51 -4.91 -4.62
N ALA A 30 2.16 -5.75 -5.43
CA ALA A 30 3.49 -6.27 -5.17
C ALA A 30 4.57 -5.45 -5.87
N TYR A 31 5.58 -5.03 -5.12
CA TYR A 31 6.81 -4.44 -5.64
C TYR A 31 7.93 -5.48 -5.61
N PRO A 32 8.55 -5.82 -6.75
CA PRO A 32 9.72 -6.68 -6.78
C PRO A 32 10.85 -6.11 -5.93
N LEU A 33 11.58 -6.95 -5.21
CA LEU A 33 12.76 -6.54 -4.46
C LEU A 33 14.00 -6.58 -5.34
N GLU A 34 14.92 -5.65 -5.08
CA GLU A 34 16.20 -5.62 -5.75
C GLU A 34 16.96 -6.94 -5.57
N GLY A 35 17.65 -7.39 -6.62
CA GLY A 35 18.48 -8.60 -6.56
C GLY A 35 17.70 -9.92 -6.59
N GLY A 36 16.42 -9.89 -6.97
CA GLY A 36 15.59 -11.10 -7.06
C GLY A 36 15.23 -11.70 -5.70
N LEU A 37 15.19 -10.86 -4.66
CA LEU A 37 14.94 -11.25 -3.27
C LEU A 37 13.45 -11.51 -2.97
N GLY A 38 12.62 -11.66 -3.99
CA GLY A 38 11.17 -11.79 -3.89
C GLY A 38 10.46 -10.46 -4.13
N GLU A 39 9.40 -10.21 -3.38
CA GLU A 39 8.55 -9.03 -3.52
C GLU A 39 8.00 -8.58 -2.16
N ILE A 40 7.62 -7.31 -2.07
CA ILE A 40 6.90 -6.74 -0.92
C ILE A 40 5.50 -6.32 -1.37
N ILE A 41 4.48 -6.80 -0.66
CA ILE A 41 3.08 -6.51 -0.97
C ILE A 41 2.62 -5.35 -0.11
N VAL A 42 2.12 -4.29 -0.75
CA VAL A 42 1.57 -3.09 -0.12
C VAL A 42 0.06 -3.09 -0.29
N ALA A 43 -0.66 -2.79 0.80
CA ALA A 43 -2.10 -2.59 0.78
C ALA A 43 -2.44 -1.09 0.68
N THR A 44 -3.26 -0.69 -0.29
CA THR A 44 -3.67 0.72 -0.47
C THR A 44 -5.10 0.85 -1.00
N THR A 45 -5.79 1.92 -0.60
CA THR A 45 -7.06 2.33 -1.20
C THR A 45 -6.87 3.19 -2.45
N ARG A 46 -5.63 3.62 -2.73
CA ARG A 46 -5.28 4.56 -3.80
C ARG A 46 -4.16 4.00 -4.67
N VAL A 47 -4.45 2.90 -5.36
CA VAL A 47 -3.46 2.23 -6.22
C VAL A 47 -2.96 3.17 -7.32
N GLU A 48 -3.77 4.12 -7.77
CA GLU A 48 -3.41 5.11 -8.79
C GLU A 48 -2.25 6.02 -8.38
N THR A 49 -2.00 6.20 -7.07
CA THR A 49 -0.88 7.02 -6.59
C THR A 49 0.47 6.31 -6.68
N MET A 50 0.51 5.02 -7.08
CA MET A 50 1.74 4.22 -7.12
C MET A 50 2.88 4.83 -7.95
N LEU A 51 2.53 5.53 -9.03
CA LEU A 51 3.53 6.18 -9.89
C LEU A 51 4.31 7.28 -9.17
N GLY A 52 3.75 7.84 -8.10
CA GLY A 52 4.35 8.88 -7.28
C GLY A 52 5.13 8.34 -6.08
N ASP A 53 5.17 7.03 -5.85
CA ASP A 53 5.80 6.47 -4.66
C ASP A 53 7.30 6.79 -4.61
N THR A 54 7.78 7.07 -3.40
CA THR A 54 9.18 7.43 -3.14
C THR A 54 9.89 6.49 -2.17
N ALA A 55 9.14 5.73 -1.37
CA ALA A 55 9.64 4.77 -0.40
C ALA A 55 8.54 3.74 -0.09
N ILE A 56 8.90 2.65 0.57
CA ILE A 56 7.94 1.74 1.20
C ILE A 56 8.25 1.71 2.70
N ALA A 57 7.26 2.01 3.54
CA ALA A 57 7.39 1.99 4.99
C ALA A 57 6.90 0.66 5.56
N VAL A 58 7.68 0.09 6.48
CA VAL A 58 7.34 -1.12 7.24
C VAL A 58 7.56 -0.88 8.73
N HIS A 59 6.84 -1.61 9.58
CA HIS A 59 7.04 -1.52 11.01
C HIS A 59 8.35 -2.24 11.43
N PRO A 60 9.25 -1.63 12.22
CA PRO A 60 10.58 -2.21 12.51
C PRO A 60 10.54 -3.54 13.26
N GLN A 61 9.49 -3.80 14.04
CA GLN A 61 9.34 -5.06 14.77
C GLN A 61 8.46 -6.09 14.03
N ASP A 62 8.03 -5.79 12.81
CA ASP A 62 7.28 -6.76 12.00
C ASP A 62 8.24 -7.82 11.43
N LYS A 63 8.18 -9.02 12.01
CA LYS A 63 9.01 -10.16 11.62
C LYS A 63 8.89 -10.53 10.14
N ARG A 64 7.78 -10.19 9.48
CA ARG A 64 7.60 -10.39 8.04
C ARG A 64 8.53 -9.53 7.19
N TYR A 65 8.97 -8.38 7.70
CA TYR A 65 9.73 -7.39 6.93
C TYR A 65 11.10 -7.03 7.51
N THR A 66 11.47 -7.61 8.66
CA THR A 66 12.80 -7.41 9.28
C THR A 66 13.96 -7.66 8.32
N HIS A 67 13.82 -8.63 7.42
CA HIS A 67 14.83 -8.97 6.42
C HIS A 67 14.85 -8.03 5.21
N PHE A 68 13.96 -7.04 5.15
CA PHE A 68 13.90 -6.00 4.12
C PHE A 68 14.43 -4.64 4.59
N HIS A 69 14.78 -4.50 5.87
CA HIS A 69 15.32 -3.25 6.40
C HIS A 69 16.57 -2.79 5.64
N GLY A 70 16.56 -1.54 5.16
CA GLY A 70 17.65 -0.97 4.39
C GLY A 70 17.81 -1.54 2.97
N LYS A 71 16.89 -2.39 2.51
CA LYS A 71 16.82 -2.87 1.13
C LYS A 71 15.99 -1.93 0.27
N PHE A 72 15.98 -2.22 -1.04
CA PHE A 72 15.22 -1.48 -2.02
C PHE A 72 14.20 -2.39 -2.71
N ALA A 73 12.99 -1.87 -2.87
CA ALA A 73 12.04 -2.37 -3.84
C ALA A 73 12.28 -1.69 -5.20
N VAL A 74 11.83 -2.31 -6.27
CA VAL A 74 11.93 -1.82 -7.64
C VAL A 74 10.52 -1.55 -8.13
N HIS A 75 10.27 -0.30 -8.53
CA HIS A 75 8.96 0.08 -9.04
C HIS A 75 8.72 -0.59 -10.41
N PRO A 76 7.66 -1.40 -10.58
CA PRO A 76 7.52 -2.31 -11.73
C PRO A 76 7.35 -1.60 -13.07
N PHE A 77 6.79 -0.38 -13.09
CA PHE A 77 6.55 0.35 -14.34
C PHE A 77 7.70 1.27 -14.79
N ASN A 78 8.58 1.69 -13.89
CA ASN A 78 9.60 2.71 -14.19
C ASN A 78 11.01 2.33 -13.72
N GLY A 79 11.17 1.18 -13.04
CA GLY A 79 12.46 0.66 -12.59
C GLY A 79 13.12 1.46 -11.46
N ARG A 80 12.45 2.49 -10.90
CA ARG A 80 13.02 3.28 -9.80
C ARG A 80 13.21 2.42 -8.56
N LYS A 81 14.31 2.63 -7.86
CA LYS A 81 14.55 2.02 -6.54
C LYS A 81 13.80 2.81 -5.48
N LEU A 82 12.96 2.11 -4.73
CA LEU A 82 12.20 2.61 -3.60
C LEU A 82 12.86 2.08 -2.33
N PRO A 83 13.47 2.93 -1.48
CA PRO A 83 14.01 2.50 -0.20
C PRO A 83 12.91 1.94 0.69
N ILE A 84 13.21 0.84 1.38
CA ILE A 84 12.35 0.28 2.42
C ILE A 84 12.78 0.88 3.76
N ILE A 85 11.93 1.74 4.32
CA ILE A 85 12.17 2.48 5.56
C ILE A 85 11.38 1.87 6.72
N CYS A 86 11.91 2.00 7.93
CA CYS A 86 11.22 1.57 9.14
C CYS A 86 10.50 2.75 9.78
N ASP A 87 9.22 2.63 10.04
CA ASP A 87 8.44 3.63 10.77
C ASP A 87 7.52 2.92 11.78
N GLU A 88 7.75 3.14 13.07
CA GLU A 88 6.98 2.52 14.16
C GLU A 88 5.69 3.27 14.50
N ILE A 89 5.57 4.53 14.06
CA ILE A 89 4.46 5.42 14.43
C ILE A 89 3.37 5.37 13.37
N LEU A 90 3.75 5.40 12.09
CA LEU A 90 2.82 5.52 10.97
C LEU A 90 2.42 4.17 10.36
N VAL A 91 3.14 3.10 10.67
CA VAL A 91 2.84 1.75 10.13
C VAL A 91 2.26 0.88 11.22
N ASP A 92 0.99 0.53 11.09
CA ASP A 92 0.36 -0.49 11.92
C ASP A 92 0.52 -1.88 11.26
N PRO A 93 1.29 -2.81 11.84
CA PRO A 93 1.49 -4.14 11.27
C PRO A 93 0.21 -4.98 11.25
N SER A 94 -0.81 -4.62 12.04
CA SER A 94 -2.10 -5.32 12.07
C SER A 94 -3.06 -4.89 10.95
N PHE A 95 -2.79 -3.77 10.27
CA PHE A 95 -3.63 -3.24 9.20
C PHE A 95 -3.11 -3.60 7.81
N GLY A 96 -3.97 -4.16 6.97
CA GLY A 96 -3.62 -4.56 5.61
C GLY A 96 -2.46 -5.55 5.60
N THR A 97 -1.42 -5.25 4.81
CA THR A 97 -0.20 -6.07 4.77
C THR A 97 0.82 -5.68 5.85
N GLY A 98 0.67 -4.52 6.51
CA GLY A 98 1.71 -3.95 7.38
C GLY A 98 2.86 -3.25 6.62
N ALA A 99 2.66 -3.02 5.31
CA ALA A 99 3.54 -2.21 4.48
C ALA A 99 2.75 -1.08 3.80
N VAL A 100 3.30 0.13 3.79
CA VAL A 100 2.69 1.36 3.28
C VAL A 100 3.59 1.99 2.22
N LYS A 101 3.02 2.71 1.25
CA LYS A 101 3.74 3.40 0.16
C LYS A 101 3.53 4.92 0.22
#